data_AF-A0A973G8X9-F1
#
_entry.id   AF-A0A973G8X9-F1
#
_cell.length_a   1.000
_cell.length_b   1.000
_cell.length_c   1.000
_cell.angle_alpha   90.00
_cell.angle_beta   90.00
_cell.angle_gamma   90.00
#
_symmetry.space_group_name_H-M   'P 1'
#
loop_
_entity.id
_entity.type
_entity.pdbx_description
1 polymer ?
#
loop_
_entity_poly.entity_id
_entity_poly.type
_entity_poly.pdbx_seq_one_letter_code
_entity_poly.pdbx_strand_id
1 'polypeptide(L)' 'MGHRLAELGITLPAVAAPVAAYVPAVRTGSYVWTSGQLPFVDGV' A
#
# COMPACT_ATOMS: atom_id res chain seq x y z
N MET A 1 -12.18 8.35 4.65
CA MET A 1 -11.10 8.53 3.66
C MET A 1 -11.33 7.53 2.55
N GLY A 2 -11.56 8.00 1.32
CA GLY A 2 -11.98 7.16 0.19
C GLY A 2 -12.91 7.87 -0.80
N HIS A 3 -13.56 8.97 -0.39
CA HIS A 3 -14.56 9.67 -1.21
C HIS A 3 -14.03 10.11 -2.58
N ARG A 4 -12.85 10.75 -2.61
CA ARG A 4 -12.24 11.19 -3.88
C ARG A 4 -11.78 10.05 -4.79
N LEU A 5 -11.32 8.93 -4.21
CA LEU A 5 -10.92 7.76 -5.01
C LEU A 5 -12.17 7.10 -5.61
N ALA A 6 -13.22 6.97 -4.81
CA ALA A 6 -14.51 6.43 -5.25
C ALA A 6 -15.19 7.31 -6.31
N GLU A 7 -15.13 8.64 -6.19
CA GLU A 7 -15.60 9.58 -7.22
C GLU A 7 -14.89 9.39 -8.57
N LEU A 8 -13.62 8.96 -8.54
CA LEU A 8 -12.84 8.63 -9.73
C LEU A 8 -13.01 7.17 -10.19
N GLY A 9 -13.84 6.38 -9.51
CA GLY A 9 -14.04 4.94 -9.80
C GLY A 9 -12.84 4.06 -9.42
N ILE A 10 -11.93 4.53 -8.57
CA ILE A 10 -10.71 3.84 -8.18
C ILE A 10 -10.93 3.11 -6.85
N THR A 11 -10.69 1.80 -6.83
CA THR A 11 -10.59 1.01 -5.61
C THR A 11 -9.12 0.73 -5.29
N LEU A 12 -8.76 0.75 -4.01
CA LEU A 12 -7.40 0.42 -3.61
C LEU A 12 -7.23 -1.11 -3.61
N PRO A 13 -6.15 -1.63 -4.23
CA PRO A 13 -5.86 -3.05 -4.20
C PRO A 13 -5.43 -3.50 -2.79
N ALA A 14 -5.43 -4.81 -2.57
CA ALA A 14 -4.82 -5.39 -1.39
C ALA A 14 -3.31 -5.07 -1.34
N VAL A 15 -2.76 -4.99 -0.14
CA VAL A 15 -1.31 -4.77 0.05
C VAL A 15 -0.54 -5.99 -0.45
N ALA A 16 0.46 -5.76 -1.30
CA ALA A 16 1.31 -6.82 -1.83
C ALA A 16 2.12 -7.51 -0.72
N ALA A 17 2.37 -8.82 -0.89
CA ALA A 17 3.25 -9.56 0.00
C ALA A 17 4.71 -9.08 -0.13
N PRO A 18 5.50 -9.04 0.96
CA PRO A 18 6.92 -8.74 0.90
C PRO A 18 7.69 -9.72 0.00
N VAL A 19 8.60 -9.20 -0.82
CA VAL A 19 9.44 -10.00 -1.74
C VAL A 19 10.59 -10.73 -1.01
N ALA A 20 10.89 -10.33 0.23
CA ALA A 20 11.90 -10.94 1.08
C ALA A 20 11.54 -10.78 2.57
N ALA A 21 12.48 -11.08 3.47
CA ALA A 21 12.28 -10.99 4.93
C ALA A 21 12.25 -9.52 5.44
N TYR A 22 11.19 -8.79 5.10
CA TYR A 22 10.87 -7.46 5.63
C TYR A 22 9.35 -7.28 5.79
N VAL A 23 8.93 -6.25 6.51
CA VAL A 23 7.50 -5.92 6.72
C VAL A 23 7.05 -4.79 5.78
N PRO A 24 5.76 -4.70 5.37
CA PRO A 24 5.30 -3.70 4.39
C PRO A 24 5.51 -2.24 4.80
N ALA A 25 5.45 -1.96 6.10
CA ALA A 25 5.73 -0.64 6.66
C ALA A 25 6.17 -0.75 8.13
N VAL A 26 6.96 0.24 8.57
CA VAL A 26 7.35 0.42 9.97
C VAL A 26 6.95 1.81 10.44
N ARG A 27 6.60 1.95 11.72
CA ARG A 27 6.27 3.23 12.35
C ARG A 27 7.37 3.62 13.34
N THR A 28 7.79 4.88 13.31
CA THR A 28 8.68 5.50 14.30
C THR A 28 8.14 6.87 14.70
N GLY A 29 7.73 7.03 15.96
CA GLY A 29 7.03 8.22 16.43
C GLY A 29 5.77 8.52 15.61
N SER A 30 5.81 9.64 14.88
CA SER A 30 4.74 10.11 13.99
C SER A 30 4.96 9.78 12.52
N TYR A 31 6.07 9.10 12.18
CA TYR A 31 6.41 8.73 10.80
C TYR A 31 6.05 7.28 10.51
N VAL A 32 5.57 7.02 9.29
CA VAL A 32 5.39 5.68 8.73
C VAL A 32 6.26 5.57 7.48
N TRP A 33 7.17 4.60 7.47
CA TRP A 33 8.06 4.32 6.35
C TRP A 33 7.55 3.06 5.64
N THR A 34 7.18 3.19 4.37
CA THR A 34 6.76 2.06 3.54
C THR A 34 7.96 1.42 2.87
N SER A 35 7.91 0.09 2.68
CA SER A 35 8.81 -0.58 1.73
C SER A 35 8.49 -0.16 0.29
N GLY A 36 9.37 -0.54 -0.64
CA GLY A 36 9.13 -0.31 -2.07
C GLY A 36 7.77 -0.84 -2.51
N GLN A 37 7.01 -0.01 -3.23
CA GLN A 37 5.72 -0.38 -3.80
C GLN A 37 5.88 -0.58 -5.30
N LEU A 38 5.29 -1.64 -5.83
CA LEU A 38 5.27 -1.94 -7.26
C LEU A 38 3.85 -1.69 -7.80
N PRO A 39 3.70 -1.36 -9.10
CA PRO A 39 2.41 -1.03 -9.70
C PRO A 39 1.58 -2.28 -10.00
N PHE A 40 1.22 -3.01 -8.95
CA PHE A 40 0.44 -4.25 -9.03
C PHE A 40 -1.05 -4.00 -8.95
N VAL A 41 -1.82 -4.82 -9.66
CA VAL A 41 -3.27 -4.95 -9.53
C VAL A 41 -3.53 -6.38 -9.11
N ASP A 42 -4.39 -6.59 -8.11
CA ASP A 42 -4.69 -7.91 -7.53
C ASP A 42 -3.48 -8.67 -6.96
N GLY A 43 -2.41 -7.96 -6.59
CA GLY A 43 -1.26 -8.49 -5.85
C GLY A 43 -0.20 -9.21 -6.69
N VAL A 44 -0.24 -9.07 -8.03
CA VAL A 44 0.74 -9.61 -9.00
C VAL A 44 1.28 -8.50 -9.90
#